data_AF-A0A951A0T2-F1
#
_entry.id   AF-A0A951A0T2-F1
#
_cell.length_a   1.000
_cell.length_b   1.000
_cell.length_c   1.000
_cell.angle_alpha   90.00
_cell.angle_beta   90.00
_cell.angle_gamma   90.00
#
_symmetry.space_group_name_H-M   'P 1'
#
loop_
_entity.id
_entity.type
_entity.pdbx_description
1 polymer ?
#
loop_
_entity_poly.entity_id
_entity_poly.type
_entity_poly.pdbx_seq_one_letter_code
_entity_poly.pdbx_strand_id
1 'polypeptide(L)'
;MKCARRLCAPTLILVLTSLGLTAQARAQQPSEAQISAIRASCASDYRSHCASVPTGGMPALNCLRQNVSKLSAACQTAVKAVGGGAASPSAAPAAPPAAPSASPAEAAPEAPAAPAARAIPPMSPRQEIAVLRGACGPDYRALCGGVPPGGGRVIACLRENAPSLSARCKAVLMAARRR
;
A
#
# COMPACT_ATOMS: atom_id res chain seq x y z
N MET A 1 -0.61 42.42 24.88
CA MET A 1 0.39 43.01 25.81
C MET A 1 1.42 41.92 26.11
N LYS A 2 2.70 41.95 25.76
CA LYS A 2 3.65 43.01 25.41
C LYS A 2 4.59 42.50 24.30
N CYS A 3 4.76 43.29 23.25
CA CYS A 3 6.01 43.37 22.50
C CYS A 3 7.08 43.98 23.41
N ALA A 4 8.36 43.61 23.23
CA ALA A 4 9.40 44.53 22.77
C ALA A 4 10.82 44.13 23.22
N ARG A 5 11.72 44.16 22.22
CA ARG A 5 13.08 44.72 22.25
C ARG A 5 14.14 44.01 23.09
N ARG A 6 15.07 43.37 22.38
CA ARG A 6 16.41 43.95 22.17
C ARG A 6 16.94 43.53 20.79
N LEU A 7 16.82 44.44 19.84
CA LEU A 7 17.67 44.50 18.64
C LEU A 7 19.00 45.16 19.06
N CYS A 8 20.12 44.57 18.66
CA CYS A 8 21.32 45.31 18.26
C CYS A 8 22.05 44.47 17.21
N ALA A 9 21.93 44.90 15.95
CA ALA A 9 22.63 44.40 14.77
C ALA A 9 24.10 44.91 14.77
N PRO A 10 24.90 44.81 13.68
CA PRO A 10 25.05 43.79 12.64
C PRO A 10 26.55 43.42 12.45
N THR A 11 26.91 42.14 12.39
CA THR A 11 28.22 41.74 11.83
C THR A 11 28.02 40.85 10.63
N LEU A 12 27.99 41.53 9.49
CA LEU A 12 28.49 41.09 8.19
C LEU A 12 29.57 40.00 8.32
N ILE A 13 29.21 38.73 8.15
CA ILE A 13 30.14 37.71 7.69
C ILE A 13 29.55 37.10 6.43
N LEU A 14 30.01 37.68 5.33
CA LEU A 14 29.96 37.17 3.98
C LEU A 14 30.73 35.83 3.93
N VAL A 15 30.06 34.70 4.15
CA VAL A 15 30.63 33.38 3.82
C VAL A 15 30.07 32.95 2.46
N LEU A 16 30.70 33.49 1.41
CA LEU A 16 30.74 32.85 0.10
C LEU A 16 31.60 31.57 0.23
N THR A 17 30.99 30.43 0.53
CA THR A 17 31.61 29.13 0.24
C THR A 17 30.57 28.09 -0.16
N SER A 18 30.80 27.55 -1.35
CA SER A 18 30.32 26.27 -1.90
C SER A 18 28.84 26.14 -2.28
N LEU A 19 28.61 26.22 -3.60
CA LEU A 19 27.68 25.38 -4.35
C LEU A 19 27.97 23.88 -4.05
N GLY A 20 27.56 23.42 -2.87
CA GLY A 20 27.52 22.01 -2.51
C GLY A 20 26.12 21.49 -2.80
N LEU A 21 25.92 20.93 -4.00
CA LEU A 21 24.77 20.09 -4.31
C LEU A 21 24.86 18.83 -3.43
N THR A 22 24.44 18.93 -2.17
CA THR A 22 24.31 17.76 -1.29
C THR A 22 23.19 16.92 -1.85
N ALA A 23 23.55 15.97 -2.72
CA ALA A 23 22.78 14.78 -2.97
C ALA A 23 22.43 14.18 -1.60
N GLN A 24 21.21 14.39 -1.14
CA GLN A 24 20.71 13.66 0.01
C GLN A 24 20.68 12.20 -0.40
N ALA A 25 21.67 11.45 0.08
CA ALA A 25 21.59 10.02 0.21
C ALA A 25 20.24 9.70 0.85
N ARG A 26 19.29 9.18 0.06
CA ARG A 26 18.05 8.60 0.59
C ARG A 26 18.44 7.34 1.34
N ALA A 27 18.83 7.50 2.60
CA ALA A 27 19.05 6.39 3.51
C ALA A 27 17.70 5.73 3.79
N GLN A 28 17.41 4.71 2.98
CA GLN A 28 16.65 3.51 3.30
C GLN A 28 15.19 3.73 3.74
N GLN A 29 14.37 4.35 2.89
CA GLN A 29 12.96 3.95 2.91
C GLN A 29 12.86 2.51 2.43
N PRO A 30 12.22 1.58 3.18
CA PRO A 30 12.05 0.21 2.73
C PRO A 30 11.37 0.23 1.36
N SER A 31 11.95 -0.48 0.39
CA SER A 31 11.40 -0.51 -0.96
C SER A 31 10.00 -1.13 -0.95
N GLU A 32 9.14 -0.78 -1.91
CA GLU A 32 7.79 -1.35 -1.96
C GLU A 32 7.79 -2.89 -2.03
N ALA A 33 8.81 -3.47 -2.68
CA ALA A 33 9.03 -4.90 -2.73
C ALA A 33 9.37 -5.49 -1.35
N GLN A 34 10.16 -4.80 -0.53
CA GLN A 34 10.48 -5.24 0.83
C GLN A 34 9.26 -5.12 1.75
N ILE A 35 8.51 -4.03 1.67
CA ILE A 35 7.27 -3.84 2.43
C ILE A 35 6.23 -4.90 2.06
N SER A 36 6.12 -5.27 0.79
CA SER A 36 5.17 -6.29 0.34
C SER A 36 5.57 -7.70 0.79
N ALA A 37 6.87 -8.03 0.75
CA ALA A 37 7.40 -9.30 1.27
C ALA A 37 7.16 -9.45 2.79
N ILE A 38 7.37 -8.38 3.57
CA ILE A 38 7.10 -8.38 5.02
C ILE A 38 5.61 -8.49 5.30
N ARG A 39 4.77 -7.81 4.51
CA ARG A 39 3.32 -7.91 4.65
C ARG A 39 2.81 -9.33 4.36
N ALA A 40 3.41 -10.01 3.40
CA ALA A 40 3.07 -11.39 3.08
C ALA A 40 3.42 -12.34 4.25
N SER A 41 4.60 -12.18 4.85
CA SER A 41 5.01 -12.99 6.00
C SER A 41 4.24 -12.66 7.29
N CYS A 42 3.77 -11.42 7.44
CA CYS A 42 3.03 -10.94 8.61
C CYS A 42 1.48 -10.96 8.45
N ALA A 43 0.94 -11.48 7.35
CA ALA A 43 -0.48 -11.32 7.02
C ALA A 43 -1.42 -11.94 8.07
N SER A 44 -1.04 -13.07 8.67
CA SER A 44 -1.83 -13.72 9.73
C SER A 44 -1.74 -12.94 11.05
N ASP A 45 -0.54 -12.55 11.46
CA ASP A 45 -0.32 -11.78 12.68
C ASP A 45 -1.02 -10.42 12.64
N TYR A 46 -1.06 -9.79 11.46
CA TYR A 46 -1.76 -8.53 11.26
C TYR A 46 -3.27 -8.66 11.53
N ARG A 47 -3.90 -9.75 11.09
CA ARG A 47 -5.33 -9.99 11.33
C ARG A 47 -5.63 -10.20 12.81
N SER A 48 -4.73 -10.81 13.55
CA SER A 48 -4.93 -11.13 14.97
C SER A 48 -4.59 -9.96 15.90
N HIS A 49 -3.61 -9.12 15.54
CA HIS A 49 -3.06 -8.10 16.43
C HIS A 49 -3.22 -6.66 15.94
N CYS A 50 -3.56 -6.45 14.66
CA CYS A 50 -3.60 -5.14 14.00
C CYS A 50 -4.85 -4.90 13.13
N ALA A 51 -5.94 -5.64 13.34
CA ALA A 51 -7.14 -5.59 12.47
C ALA A 51 -7.80 -4.20 12.36
N SER A 52 -7.66 -3.35 13.38
CA SER A 52 -8.23 -1.99 13.40
C SER A 52 -7.38 -0.95 12.67
N VAL A 53 -6.18 -1.34 12.21
CA VAL A 53 -5.25 -0.44 11.51
C VAL A 53 -5.47 -0.57 10.01
N PRO A 54 -5.39 0.52 9.24
CA PRO A 54 -5.45 0.47 7.78
C PRO A 54 -4.32 -0.40 7.21
N THR A 55 -4.66 -1.37 6.36
CA THR A 55 -3.66 -2.22 5.69
C THR A 55 -2.82 -1.38 4.73
N GLY A 56 -1.53 -1.24 5.04
CA GLY A 56 -0.56 -0.54 4.18
C GLY A 56 0.09 0.67 4.86
N GLY A 57 1.27 1.04 4.38
CA GLY A 57 2.02 2.19 4.86
C GLY A 57 2.55 2.06 6.31
N MET A 58 2.91 3.21 6.87
CA MET A 58 3.49 3.32 8.22
C MET A 58 2.57 2.89 9.37
N PRO A 59 1.23 3.13 9.36
CA PRO A 59 0.36 2.70 10.45
C PRO A 59 0.41 1.19 10.69
N ALA A 60 0.35 0.41 9.60
CA ALA A 60 0.44 -1.04 9.66
C ALA A 60 1.79 -1.52 10.20
N LEU A 61 2.89 -0.91 9.74
CA LEU A 61 4.24 -1.25 10.22
C LEU A 61 4.44 -0.87 11.69
N ASN A 62 3.88 0.26 12.14
CA ASN A 62 3.99 0.69 13.53
C ASN A 62 3.24 -0.28 14.47
N CYS A 63 2.03 -0.72 14.10
CA CYS A 63 1.31 -1.71 14.88
C CYS A 63 2.07 -3.04 15.02
N LEU A 64 2.65 -3.54 13.92
CA LEU A 64 3.49 -4.74 13.95
C LEU A 64 4.72 -4.52 14.86
N ARG A 65 5.39 -3.37 14.78
CA ARG A 65 6.55 -3.05 15.63
C ARG A 65 6.20 -3.00 17.12
N GLN A 66 5.03 -2.48 17.48
CA GLN A 66 4.57 -2.43 18.88
C GLN A 66 4.19 -3.82 19.42
N ASN A 67 3.84 -4.75 18.54
CA ASN A 67 3.38 -6.08 18.92
C ASN A 67 4.41 -7.17 18.61
N VAL A 68 5.67 -6.85 18.29
CA VAL A 68 6.68 -7.84 17.82
C VAL A 68 6.76 -9.07 18.71
N SER A 69 6.76 -8.92 20.03
CA SER A 69 6.83 -10.05 20.96
C SER A 69 5.61 -10.99 20.92
N LYS A 70 4.49 -10.55 20.34
CA LYS A 70 3.25 -11.31 20.16
C LYS A 70 3.08 -11.89 18.75
N LEU A 71 3.91 -11.48 17.78
CA LEU A 71 3.81 -11.98 16.41
C LEU A 71 4.50 -13.33 16.25
N SER A 72 4.21 -14.03 15.18
CA SER A 72 4.93 -15.23 14.74
C SER A 72 6.43 -14.98 14.58
N ALA A 73 7.25 -16.00 14.80
CA ALA A 73 8.71 -15.91 14.67
C ALA A 73 9.14 -15.44 13.26
N ALA A 74 8.42 -15.88 12.21
CA ALA A 74 8.67 -15.45 10.84
C ALA A 74 8.41 -13.94 10.66
N CYS A 75 7.30 -13.44 11.19
CA CYS A 75 6.97 -12.02 11.12
C CYS A 75 7.91 -11.16 11.98
N GLN A 76 8.30 -11.65 13.17
CA GLN A 76 9.28 -10.97 14.02
C GLN A 76 10.60 -10.74 13.32
N THR A 77 11.15 -11.76 12.66
CA THR A 77 12.41 -11.67 11.92
C THR A 77 12.31 -10.67 10.78
N ALA A 78 11.20 -10.70 10.03
CA ALA A 78 10.96 -9.79 8.93
C ALA A 78 10.83 -8.31 9.37
N VAL A 79 10.19 -8.05 10.51
CA VAL A 79 10.02 -6.68 11.06
C VAL A 79 11.31 -6.16 11.70
N LYS A 80 12.08 -7.03 12.37
CA LYS A 80 13.38 -6.67 12.98
C LYS A 80 14.44 -6.35 11.92
N ALA A 81 14.44 -7.06 10.78
CA ALA A 81 15.36 -6.83 9.67
C ALA A 81 15.21 -5.44 9.00
N VAL A 82 14.07 -4.76 9.16
CA VAL A 82 13.85 -3.38 8.67
C VAL A 82 14.19 -2.32 9.73
N GLY A 83 14.21 -2.70 11.02
CA GLY A 83 14.51 -1.79 12.13
C GLY A 83 16.00 -1.55 12.38
N GLY A 84 16.86 -2.41 11.86
CA GLY A 84 18.32 -2.23 11.88
C GLY A 84 18.83 -2.30 10.45
N GLY A 85 19.14 -1.14 9.86
CA GLY A 85 19.70 -1.07 8.52
C GLY A 85 20.96 -1.92 8.42
N ALA A 86 20.85 -3.07 7.78
CA ALA A 86 21.96 -3.83 7.26
C ALA A 86 21.55 -4.36 5.89
N ALA A 87 22.46 -4.22 4.94
CA ALA A 87 22.34 -4.71 3.59
C ALA A 87 21.87 -6.18 3.57
N SER A 88 20.99 -6.49 2.63
CA SER A 88 20.78 -7.89 2.25
C SER A 88 22.13 -8.46 1.79
N PRO A 89 22.55 -9.65 2.24
CA PRO A 89 23.44 -10.44 1.41
C PRO A 89 22.62 -10.89 0.20
N SER A 90 22.96 -10.37 -0.97
CA SER A 90 22.68 -11.08 -2.22
C SER A 90 23.90 -11.92 -2.54
N ALA A 91 23.96 -13.10 -1.94
CA ALA A 91 24.67 -14.25 -2.47
C ALA A 91 23.88 -15.50 -2.04
N ALA A 92 23.51 -16.30 -3.03
CA ALA A 92 22.55 -17.40 -2.98
C ALA A 92 23.12 -18.69 -2.30
N PRO A 93 22.54 -19.88 -2.51
CA PRO A 93 21.63 -20.59 -1.60
C PRO A 93 22.24 -21.89 -1.01
N ALA A 94 21.66 -22.44 0.06
CA ALA A 94 21.97 -23.80 0.52
C ALA A 94 20.69 -24.66 0.60
N ALA A 95 20.50 -25.43 -0.47
CA ALA A 95 19.89 -26.76 -0.59
C ALA A 95 18.53 -27.09 0.09
N PRO A 96 17.48 -27.37 -0.72
CA PRO A 96 16.48 -28.41 -0.40
C PRO A 96 17.01 -29.82 -0.76
N PRO A 97 16.58 -30.91 -0.12
CA PRO A 97 16.81 -32.24 -0.66
C PRO A 97 15.81 -32.56 -1.79
N ALA A 98 16.40 -32.86 -2.95
CA ALA A 98 16.00 -33.79 -4.00
C ALA A 98 14.53 -33.82 -4.51
N ALA A 99 14.40 -33.50 -5.80
CA ALA A 99 13.26 -33.79 -6.67
C ALA A 99 13.13 -35.31 -6.98
N PRO A 100 12.15 -35.71 -7.82
CA PRO A 100 12.48 -35.71 -9.24
C PRO A 100 11.47 -35.04 -10.18
N SER A 101 12.06 -34.67 -11.31
CA SER A 101 11.61 -34.01 -12.52
C SER A 101 10.35 -34.58 -13.20
N ALA A 102 9.60 -33.67 -13.84
CA ALA A 102 9.27 -33.82 -15.25
C ALA A 102 9.07 -32.42 -15.90
N SER A 103 9.94 -32.11 -16.85
CA SER A 103 9.75 -31.07 -17.88
C SER A 103 8.85 -31.63 -18.99
N PRO A 104 8.25 -30.79 -19.85
CA PRO A 104 8.94 -30.55 -21.12
C PRO A 104 8.96 -29.09 -21.59
N ALA A 105 10.15 -28.72 -22.10
CA ALA A 105 10.44 -28.09 -23.40
C ALA A 105 9.56 -26.92 -23.89
N GLU A 106 10.08 -25.71 -23.64
CA GLU A 106 10.53 -24.72 -24.63
C GLU A 106 9.74 -24.56 -25.95
N ALA A 107 9.08 -23.40 -26.09
CA ALA A 107 8.97 -22.68 -27.35
C ALA A 107 9.50 -21.25 -27.13
N ALA A 108 10.42 -20.85 -28.00
CA ALA A 108 11.27 -19.66 -27.91
C ALA A 108 10.51 -18.32 -27.83
N PRO A 109 11.06 -17.29 -27.15
CA PRO A 109 10.55 -15.93 -27.24
C PRO A 109 11.01 -15.26 -28.55
N GLU A 110 10.05 -14.92 -29.40
CA GLU A 110 10.24 -13.97 -30.50
C GLU A 110 10.62 -12.58 -29.97
N ALA A 111 11.48 -11.91 -30.75
CA ALA A 111 12.04 -10.60 -30.49
C ALA A 111 10.98 -9.50 -30.26
N PRO A 112 11.24 -8.47 -29.44
CA PRO A 112 10.27 -7.41 -29.19
C PRO A 112 10.11 -6.52 -30.43
N ALA A 113 8.98 -6.66 -31.10
CA ALA A 113 8.46 -5.67 -32.03
C ALA A 113 8.04 -4.39 -31.27
N ALA A 114 8.16 -3.25 -31.96
CA ALA A 114 7.88 -1.88 -31.52
C ALA A 114 6.53 -1.68 -30.80
N PRO A 115 6.36 -0.64 -29.95
CA PRO A 115 5.19 -0.50 -29.08
C PRO A 115 3.94 -0.16 -29.88
N ALA A 116 3.06 -1.15 -30.03
CA ALA A 116 1.67 -0.92 -30.38
C ALA A 116 0.98 -0.10 -29.26
N ALA A 117 0.06 0.77 -29.68
CA ALA A 117 -0.71 1.67 -28.84
C ALA A 117 -1.16 1.03 -27.52
N ARG A 118 -0.85 1.72 -26.41
CA ARG A 118 -1.19 1.31 -25.05
C ARG A 118 -2.70 1.14 -24.92
N ALA A 119 -3.19 -0.09 -25.01
CA ALA A 119 -4.52 -0.43 -24.51
C ALA A 119 -4.52 -0.12 -23.01
N ILE A 120 -5.42 0.77 -22.57
CA ILE A 120 -5.63 1.03 -21.14
C ILE A 120 -6.11 -0.30 -20.55
N PRO A 121 -5.36 -0.91 -19.60
CA PRO A 121 -5.80 -2.16 -19.00
C PRO A 121 -7.16 -1.95 -18.34
N PRO A 122 -8.11 -2.90 -18.44
CA PRO A 122 -9.35 -2.80 -17.70
C PRO A 122 -9.06 -2.65 -16.21
N MET A 123 -9.83 -1.80 -15.53
CA MET A 123 -9.72 -1.61 -14.09
C MET A 123 -9.76 -2.96 -13.37
N SER A 124 -8.83 -3.18 -12.43
CA SER A 124 -8.82 -4.39 -11.62
C SER A 124 -10.04 -4.45 -10.69
N PRO A 125 -10.50 -5.64 -10.25
CA PRO A 125 -11.62 -5.78 -9.33
C PRO A 125 -11.45 -4.98 -8.02
N ARG A 126 -10.22 -4.83 -7.53
CA ARG A 126 -9.92 -4.03 -6.33
C ARG A 126 -10.14 -2.54 -6.57
N GLN A 127 -9.74 -2.04 -7.74
CA GLN A 127 -9.95 -0.64 -8.12
C GLN A 127 -11.43 -0.35 -8.30
N GLU A 128 -12.19 -1.26 -8.92
CA GLU A 128 -13.64 -1.12 -9.07
C GLU A 128 -14.36 -1.01 -7.71
N ILE A 129 -14.02 -1.88 -6.76
CA ILE A 129 -14.57 -1.80 -5.41
C ILE A 129 -14.19 -0.48 -4.72
N ALA A 130 -12.96 0.00 -4.91
CA ALA A 130 -12.52 1.28 -4.35
C ALA A 130 -13.30 2.46 -4.93
N VAL A 131 -13.54 2.47 -6.25
CA VAL A 131 -14.36 3.48 -6.93
C VAL A 131 -15.80 3.46 -6.44
N LEU A 132 -16.39 2.27 -6.31
CA LEU A 132 -17.76 2.11 -5.80
C LEU A 132 -17.89 2.59 -4.36
N ARG A 133 -16.95 2.24 -3.48
CA ARG A 133 -16.91 2.75 -2.09
C ARG A 133 -16.74 4.27 -2.03
N GLY A 134 -15.89 4.83 -2.88
CA GLY A 134 -15.66 6.27 -2.95
C GLY A 134 -16.88 7.04 -3.46
N ALA A 135 -17.56 6.51 -4.47
CA ALA A 135 -18.74 7.14 -5.07
C ALA A 135 -20.01 7.02 -4.20
N CYS A 136 -20.24 5.83 -3.63
CA CYS A 136 -21.46 5.52 -2.88
C CYS A 136 -21.31 5.68 -1.37
N GLY A 137 -20.12 6.04 -0.86
CA GLY A 137 -19.86 6.17 0.57
C GLY A 137 -20.84 7.10 1.32
N PRO A 138 -21.16 8.30 0.80
CA PRO A 138 -22.16 9.18 1.41
C PRO A 138 -23.56 8.58 1.43
N ASP A 139 -24.01 8.03 0.28
CA ASP A 139 -25.33 7.41 0.15
C ASP A 139 -25.47 6.20 1.06
N TYR A 140 -24.41 5.39 1.17
CA TYR A 140 -24.36 4.26 2.10
C TYR A 140 -24.54 4.72 3.54
N ARG A 141 -23.86 5.79 3.98
CA ARG A 141 -24.01 6.29 5.36
C ARG A 141 -25.42 6.83 5.63
N ALA A 142 -26.01 7.49 4.65
CA ALA A 142 -27.33 8.09 4.78
C ALA A 142 -28.47 7.06 4.74
N LEU A 143 -28.35 6.02 3.91
CA LEU A 143 -29.45 5.11 3.58
C LEU A 143 -29.24 3.67 4.06
N CYS A 144 -27.97 3.25 4.25
CA CYS A 144 -27.58 1.86 4.50
C CYS A 144 -26.62 1.71 5.69
N GLY A 145 -26.50 2.70 6.59
CA GLY A 145 -25.46 2.74 7.63
C GLY A 145 -25.43 1.55 8.59
N GLY A 146 -26.56 0.86 8.75
CA GLY A 146 -26.69 -0.37 9.57
C GLY A 146 -26.35 -1.67 8.85
N VAL A 147 -26.01 -1.64 7.55
CA VAL A 147 -25.77 -2.85 6.75
C VAL A 147 -24.32 -3.30 6.90
N PRO A 148 -24.05 -4.45 7.56
CA PRO A 148 -22.68 -4.92 7.73
C PRO A 148 -22.01 -5.20 6.37
N PRO A 149 -20.74 -4.77 6.18
CA PRO A 149 -20.02 -4.97 4.93
C PRO A 149 -19.80 -6.47 4.63
N GLY A 150 -19.56 -6.78 3.36
CA GLY A 150 -19.31 -8.15 2.87
C GLY A 150 -20.55 -8.87 2.34
N GLY A 151 -20.33 -9.94 1.58
CA GLY A 151 -21.39 -10.78 1.01
C GLY A 151 -22.36 -10.07 0.06
N GLY A 152 -21.98 -8.92 -0.51
CA GLY A 152 -22.84 -8.15 -1.42
C GLY A 152 -23.98 -7.37 -0.75
N ARG A 153 -24.14 -7.44 0.58
CA ARG A 153 -25.26 -6.81 1.33
C ARG A 153 -25.36 -5.30 1.11
N VAL A 154 -24.22 -4.62 1.12
CA VAL A 154 -24.16 -3.16 0.86
C VAL A 154 -24.68 -2.83 -0.53
N ILE A 155 -24.40 -3.66 -1.53
CA ILE A 155 -24.87 -3.45 -2.90
C ILE A 155 -26.35 -3.71 -3.01
N ALA A 156 -26.88 -4.73 -2.32
CA ALA A 156 -28.31 -4.98 -2.24
C ALA A 156 -29.07 -3.77 -1.67
N CYS A 157 -28.63 -3.26 -0.51
CA CYS A 157 -29.26 -2.09 0.11
C CYS A 157 -29.19 -0.83 -0.79
N LEU A 158 -28.04 -0.58 -1.43
CA LEU A 158 -27.91 0.54 -2.38
C LEU A 158 -28.87 0.38 -3.57
N ARG A 159 -29.07 -0.85 -4.07
CA ARG A 159 -30.01 -1.12 -5.18
C ARG A 159 -31.47 -0.95 -4.76
N GLU A 160 -31.84 -1.34 -3.55
CA GLU A 160 -33.18 -1.11 -3.00
C GLU A 160 -33.47 0.38 -2.83
N ASN A 161 -32.45 1.16 -2.47
CA ASN A 161 -32.52 2.61 -2.34
C ASN A 161 -32.15 3.36 -3.64
N ALA A 162 -32.09 2.67 -4.79
CA ALA A 162 -31.67 3.24 -6.07
C ALA A 162 -32.29 4.61 -6.41
N PRO A 163 -33.61 4.89 -6.21
CA PRO A 163 -34.16 6.20 -6.52
C PRO A 163 -33.60 7.33 -5.64
N SER A 164 -33.24 7.04 -4.39
CA SER A 164 -32.73 8.00 -3.40
C SER A 164 -31.21 8.22 -3.46
N LEU A 165 -30.49 7.42 -4.23
CA LEU A 165 -29.05 7.56 -4.40
C LEU A 165 -28.66 8.86 -5.13
N SER A 166 -27.48 9.39 -4.79
CA SER A 166 -26.82 10.45 -5.54
C SER A 166 -26.57 10.06 -7.00
N ALA A 167 -26.53 11.07 -7.89
CA ALA A 167 -26.23 10.85 -9.30
C ALA A 167 -24.88 10.14 -9.51
N ARG A 168 -23.88 10.47 -8.67
CA ARG A 168 -22.54 9.87 -8.71
C ARG A 168 -22.59 8.38 -8.36
N CYS A 169 -23.29 8.00 -7.30
CA CYS A 169 -23.41 6.59 -6.93
C CYS A 169 -24.22 5.80 -7.97
N LYS A 170 -25.33 6.37 -8.48
CA LYS A 170 -26.12 5.77 -9.57
C LYS A 170 -25.26 5.46 -10.79
N ALA A 171 -24.44 6.41 -11.24
CA ALA A 171 -23.58 6.23 -12.41
C ALA A 171 -22.62 5.04 -12.24
N VAL A 172 -21.95 4.94 -11.08
CA VAL A 172 -21.01 3.84 -10.81
C VAL A 172 -21.74 2.51 -10.63
N LEU A 173 -22.88 2.49 -9.94
CA LEU A 173 -23.68 1.28 -9.76
C LEU A 173 -24.21 0.74 -11.10
N MET A 174 -24.61 1.61 -12.02
CA MET A 174 -25.03 1.22 -13.37
C MET A 174 -23.86 0.79 -14.27
N ALA A 175 -22.67 1.36 -14.08
CA ALA A 175 -21.47 0.88 -14.76
C ALA A 175 -21.07 -0.53 -14.28
N ALA A 176 -21.14 -0.78 -12.97
CA ALA A 176 -20.83 -2.08 -12.37
C ALA A 176 -21.81 -3.19 -12.78
N ARG A 177 -23.10 -2.88 -13.00
CA ARG A 177 -24.12 -3.84 -13.46
C ARG A 177 -23.96 -4.31 -14.91
N ARG A 178 -23.12 -3.63 -15.70
CA ARG A 178 -22.92 -3.90 -17.13
C ARG A 178 -21.66 -4.73 -17.41
N ARG A 179 -20.92 -5.09 -16.38
CA ARG A 179 -19.85 -6.10 -16.45
C ARG A 179 -20.41 -7.46 -16.09
#